data_AF-A0A3C0TA97-F1
#
_entry.id   AF-A0A3C0TA97-F1
#
_cell.length_a   1.000
_cell.length_b   1.000
_cell.length_c   1.000
_cell.angle_alpha   90.00
_cell.angle_beta   90.00
_cell.angle_gamma   90.00
#
_symmetry.space_group_name_H-M   'P 1'
#
loop_
_entity.id
_entity.type
_entity.pdbx_description
1 polymer ?
#
loop_
_entity_poly.entity_id
_entity_poly.type
_entity_poly.pdbx_seq_one_letter_code
_entity_poly.pdbx_strand_id
1 'polypeptide(L)' 'MGIDGVSQVHDLHIWALSTNENCLTAHLVMPENTLWDSESGYSEIGQSLKKQFHIHHVTLQVEKDLECTTQDCD' A
#
# COMPACT_ATOMS: atom_id res chain seq x y z
N MET A 1 1.42 10.03 -10.96
CA MET A 1 0.43 10.38 -9.92
C MET A 1 1.07 10.02 -8.60
N GLY A 2 1.50 11.02 -7.83
CA GLY A 2 2.07 10.80 -6.50
C GLY A 2 0.96 10.98 -5.47
N ILE A 3 0.89 10.10 -4.48
CA ILE A 3 -0.02 10.27 -3.34
C ILE A 3 0.64 11.28 -2.41
N ASP A 4 -0.07 12.36 -2.12
CA ASP A 4 0.44 13.43 -1.26
C ASP A 4 0.64 12.90 0.17
N GLY A 5 1.83 13.15 0.73
CA GLY A 5 2.20 12.67 2.06
C GLY A 5 2.78 11.26 2.14
N VAL A 6 2.96 10.56 1.00
CA VAL A 6 3.83 9.36 0.98
C VAL A 6 5.28 9.82 1.01
N SER A 7 5.97 9.49 2.09
CA SER A 7 7.40 9.72 2.25
C SER A 7 8.21 8.59 1.62
N GLN A 8 7.76 7.34 1.78
CA GLN A 8 8.44 6.18 1.21
C GLN A 8 7.49 5.03 0.89
N VAL A 9 7.87 4.16 -0.05
CA VAL A 9 7.19 2.88 -0.34
C VAL A 9 8.22 1.75 -0.27
N HIS A 10 7.91 0.68 0.44
CA HIS A 10 8.74 -0.52 0.55
C HIS A 10 7.89 -1.80 0.52
N ASP A 11 8.58 -2.94 0.41
CA ASP A 11 7.98 -4.28 0.40
C ASP A 11 6.82 -4.43 -0.59
N LEU A 12 7.03 -3.95 -1.83
CA LEU A 12 6.05 -4.10 -2.89
C LEU A 12 6.13 -5.52 -3.44
N HIS A 13 5.10 -6.29 -3.16
CA HIS A 13 4.94 -7.66 -3.63
C HIS A 13 3.69 -7.77 -4.50
N ILE A 14 3.85 -8.35 -5.69
CA ILE A 14 2.76 -8.59 -6.63
C ILE A 14 2.71 -10.10 -6.88
N TRP A 15 1.52 -10.68 -6.73
CA TRP A 15 1.30 -12.09 -7.06
C TRP A 15 -0.05 -12.28 -7.76
N ALA A 16 -0.14 -13.31 -8.60
CA ALA A 16 -1.41 -13.72 -9.17
C ALA A 16 -2.07 -14.75 -8.24
N LEU A 17 -3.30 -14.49 -7.82
CA LEU A 17 -4.17 -15.49 -7.19
C LEU A 17 -4.71 -16.47 -8.23
N SER A 18 -5.05 -15.97 -9.43
CA SER A 18 -5.65 -16.72 -10.53
C SER A 18 -5.19 -16.17 -11.88
N THR A 19 -5.63 -16.78 -12.99
CA THR A 19 -5.37 -16.28 -14.36
C THR A 19 -5.90 -14.86 -14.63
N ASN A 20 -6.82 -14.36 -13.80
CA ASN A 20 -7.46 -13.05 -13.95
C ASN A 20 -7.49 -12.23 -12.65
N GLU A 21 -6.91 -12.73 -11.57
CA GLU A 21 -6.98 -12.08 -10.26
C GLU A 21 -5.56 -11.86 -9.77
N ASN A 22 -5.13 -10.60 -9.79
CA ASN A 22 -3.83 -10.20 -9.28
C ASN A 22 -3.99 -9.51 -7.93
N CYS A 23 -3.08 -9.84 -7.03
CA CYS A 23 -2.90 -9.23 -5.73
C CYS A 23 -1.63 -8.38 -5.70
N LEU A 24 -1.67 -7.35 -4.88
CA LEU A 24 -0.52 -6.53 -4.53
C LEU A 24 -0.55 -6.20 -3.04
N THR A 25 0.57 -6.41 -2.36
CA THR A 25 0.88 -5.73 -1.11
C THR A 25 1.96 -4.70 -1.31
N ALA A 26 1.83 -3.58 -0.61
CA ALA A 26 2.89 -2.61 -0.49
C ALA A 26 2.80 -1.92 0.87
N HIS A 27 3.95 -1.53 1.40
CA HIS A 27 4.06 -0.75 2.62
C HIS A 27 4.32 0.71 2.23
N LEU A 28 3.54 1.63 2.79
CA LEU A 28 3.66 3.07 2.56
C LEU A 28 3.99 3.76 3.88
N VAL A 29 5.07 4.52 3.90
CA VAL A 29 5.42 5.38 5.04
C VAL A 29 4.85 6.76 4.81
N MET A 30 4.04 7.20 5.76
CA MET A 30 3.42 8.51 5.76
C MET A 30 3.58 9.18 7.14
N PRO A 31 4.60 10.03 7.31
CA PRO A 31 4.90 10.66 8.60
C PRO A 31 3.92 11.80 8.92
N GLU A 32 3.44 12.53 7.91
CA GLU A 32 2.64 13.74 8.08
C GLU A 32 1.19 13.57 7.62
N ASN A 33 0.89 12.52 6.87
CA ASN A 33 -0.40 12.36 6.19
C ASN A 33 -0.98 10.99 6.50
N THR A 34 -1.95 10.91 7.41
CA THR A 34 -2.50 9.61 7.76
C THR A 34 -3.51 9.21 6.69
N LEU A 35 -3.15 8.33 5.74
CA LEU A 35 -4.12 7.69 4.83
C LEU A 35 -5.34 7.10 5.59
N TRP A 36 -5.16 6.74 6.86
CA TRP A 36 -6.24 6.38 7.80
C TRP A 36 -7.38 7.40 7.91
N ASP A 37 -7.07 8.70 7.81
CA ASP A 37 -8.05 9.77 7.94
C ASP A 37 -8.95 9.89 6.69
N SER A 38 -8.46 9.40 5.56
CA SER A 38 -9.16 9.43 4.28
C SER A 38 -9.25 8.02 3.69
N GLU A 39 -10.30 7.28 4.06
CA GLU A 39 -10.68 6.00 3.41
C GLU A 39 -10.73 6.12 1.86
N SER A 40 -11.00 7.32 1.34
CA SER A 40 -11.01 7.60 -0.10
C SER A 40 -9.65 7.38 -0.77
N GLY A 41 -8.53 7.61 -0.06
CA GLY A 41 -7.18 7.44 -0.61
C GLY A 41 -6.89 5.99 -0.98
N TYR A 42 -7.19 5.05 -0.08
CA TYR A 42 -7.03 3.61 -0.37
C TYR A 42 -7.86 3.16 -1.57
N SER A 43 -9.11 3.63 -1.66
CA SER A 43 -10.02 3.29 -2.76
C SER A 43 -9.53 3.85 -4.09
N GLU A 44 -9.01 5.07 -4.12
CA GLU A 44 -8.49 5.71 -5.34
C GLU A 44 -7.23 5.00 -5.86
N ILE A 45 -6.34 4.60 -4.96
CA ILE A 45 -5.13 3.82 -5.29
C ILE A 45 -5.54 2.43 -5.82
N GLY A 46 -6.45 1.75 -5.12
CA GLY A 46 -6.99 0.46 -5.55
C GLY A 46 -7.64 0.52 -6.94
N GLN A 47 -8.44 1.55 -7.22
CA GLN A 47 -9.06 1.74 -8.53
C GLN A 47 -8.04 2.04 -9.63
N SER A 48 -7.03 2.87 -9.35
CA SER A 48 -5.95 3.15 -10.31
C SER A 48 -5.13 1.89 -10.63
N LEU A 49 -4.78 1.10 -9.61
CA LEU A 49 -4.07 -0.17 -9.78
C LEU A 49 -4.91 -1.21 -10.52
N LYS A 50 -6.21 -1.28 -10.24
CA LYS A 50 -7.13 -2.14 -10.98
C LYS A 50 -7.24 -1.74 -12.44
N LYS A 51 -7.34 -0.44 -12.73
CA LYS A 51 -7.53 0.06 -14.11
C LYS A 51 -6.26 -0.03 -14.95
N GLN A 52 -5.08 0.20 -14.36
CA GLN A 52 -3.81 0.16 -15.10
C GLN A 52 -3.17 -1.23 -15.13
N PHE A 53 -3.26 -1.99 -14.03
CA PHE A 53 -2.52 -3.24 -13.83
C PHE A 53 -3.42 -4.47 -13.61
N HIS A 54 -4.76 -4.30 -13.68
CA HIS A 54 -5.74 -5.37 -13.41
C HIS A 54 -5.57 -6.03 -12.03
N ILE A 55 -5.09 -5.26 -11.04
CA ILE A 55 -4.94 -5.74 -9.67
C ILE A 55 -6.28 -5.61 -8.96
N HIS A 56 -6.82 -6.75 -8.54
CA HIS A 56 -8.13 -6.84 -7.90
C HIS A 56 -8.04 -6.64 -6.39
N HIS A 57 -6.97 -7.16 -5.80
CA HIS A 57 -6.75 -7.10 -4.36
C HIS A 57 -5.50 -6.30 -4.08
N VAL A 58 -5.68 -5.15 -3.46
CA VAL A 58 -4.61 -4.26 -3.05
C VAL A 58 -4.64 -4.17 -1.54
N THR A 59 -3.55 -4.53 -0.90
CA THR A 59 -3.38 -4.41 0.55
C THR A 59 -2.24 -3.44 0.79
N LEU A 60 -2.58 -2.24 1.26
CA LEU A 60 -1.63 -1.20 1.56
C LEU A 60 -1.47 -1.09 3.07
N GLN A 61 -0.29 -1.41 3.57
CA GLN A 61 0.04 -1.17 4.97
C GLN A 61 0.58 0.25 5.09
N VAL A 62 -0.01 1.07 5.97
CA VAL A 62 0.44 2.45 6.16
C VAL A 62 1.13 2.56 7.50
N GLU A 63 2.38 2.99 7.47
CA GLU A 63 3.25 3.14 8.62
C GLU A 63 3.55 4.64 8.83
N LYS A 64 3.52 5.10 10.09
CA LYS A 64 3.81 6.51 10.40
C LYS A 64 5.30 6.79 10.57
N ASP A 65 6.10 5.75 10.74
CA ASP A 65 7.52 5.84 11.04
C ASP A 65 8.28 4.72 10.31
N LEU A 66 9.51 4.99 9.84
CA LEU A 66 10.41 3.99 9.25
C LEU A 66 11.03 3.07 10.31
N GLU A 67 10.83 3.38 11.59
CA GLU A 67 11.39 2.67 12.73
C GLU A 67 10.34 1.81 13.43
N CYS A 68 9.66 0.92 12.69
CA CYS A 68 9.20 -0.31 13.32
C CYS A 68 10.44 -1.21 13.46
N THR A 69 11.23 -0.92 14.50
CA THR A 69 12.30 -1.82 14.94
C THR A 69 11.70 -3.21 14.96
N THR A 70 12.32 -4.12 14.23
CA THR A 70 12.04 -5.54 14.32
C THR A 70 12.19 -5.89 15.79
N GLN A 71 11.07 -5.96 16.51
CA GLN A 71 11.08 -6.44 17.87
C GLN A 71 11.22 -7.95 17.76
N ASP A 72 12.45 -8.35 17.48
CA ASP A 72 13.07 -9.58 17.92
C ASP A 72 12.82 -9.63 19.43
N CYS A 73 11.78 -10.36 19.84
CA CYS A 73 11.55 -10.75 21.22
C CYS A 73 11.38 -12.25 21.22
N ASP A 74 12.53 -12.90 21.43
CA ASP A 74 12.80 -14.24 22.00
C ASP A 74 11.68 -15.30 21.89
#